data_AF-A0A090S783-F1
#
_entry.id   AF-A0A090S783-F1
#
_cell.length_a   1.000
_cell.length_b   1.000
_cell.length_c   1.000
_cell.angle_alpha   90.00
_cell.angle_beta   90.00
_cell.angle_gamma   90.00
#
_symmetry.space_group_name_H-M   'P 1'
#
loop_
_entity.id
_entity.type
_entity.pdbx_description
1 polymer ?
#
loop_
_entity_poly.entity_id
_entity_poly.type
_entity_poly.pdbx_seq_one_letter_code
_entity_poly.pdbx_strand_id
1 'polypeptide(L)'
;MVTNPAQSTFRELSVVENVKIVTPESHPDVSSWQPKIEQCVAKYVETHTGDLLPVEVIVTGDQSDQIALNFVHTVEHSGENSTMRIFTEQSDLDKVCQ
;
A
#
# COMPACT_ATOMS: atom_id res chain seq x y z
N MET A 1 -10.17 -31.27 11.82
CA MET A 1 -10.89 -30.23 11.06
C MET A 1 -9.89 -29.15 10.71
N VAL A 2 -9.77 -28.80 9.44
CA VAL A 2 -8.95 -27.65 9.00
C VAL A 2 -9.92 -26.47 8.94
N THR A 3 -9.76 -25.51 9.85
CA THR A 3 -10.49 -24.24 9.74
C THR A 3 -9.75 -23.39 8.72
N ASN A 4 -10.38 -23.10 7.58
CA ASN A 4 -9.85 -22.03 6.73
C ASN A 4 -9.87 -20.72 7.53
N PRO A 5 -8.81 -19.91 7.46
CA PRO A 5 -8.82 -18.58 8.03
C PRO A 5 -10.03 -17.81 7.49
N ALA A 6 -10.68 -17.01 8.35
CA ALA A 6 -11.65 -16.05 7.87
C ALA A 6 -10.99 -15.14 6.83
N GLN A 7 -11.73 -14.80 5.78
CA GLN A 7 -11.25 -13.87 4.76
C GLN A 7 -10.91 -12.54 5.43
N SER A 8 -9.73 -12.00 5.15
CA SER A 8 -9.30 -10.71 5.70
C SER A 8 -10.21 -9.59 5.21
N THR A 9 -10.58 -8.70 6.11
CA THR A 9 -11.37 -7.50 5.82
C THR A 9 -10.48 -6.26 5.91
N PHE A 10 -10.68 -5.33 5.00
CA PHE A 10 -9.91 -4.09 4.89
C PHE A 10 -10.84 -2.88 4.89
N ARG A 11 -10.38 -1.80 5.51
CA ARG A 11 -10.98 -0.47 5.36
C ARG A 11 -10.21 0.36 4.35
N GLU A 12 -10.94 1.15 3.58
CA GLU A 12 -10.36 2.13 2.65
C GLU A 12 -9.86 3.35 3.41
N LEU A 13 -8.65 3.80 3.07
CA LEU A 13 -8.03 5.02 3.58
C LEU A 13 -8.21 6.17 2.61
N SER A 14 -7.91 5.93 1.33
CA SER A 14 -8.12 6.86 0.22
C SER A 14 -7.97 6.15 -1.14
N VAL A 15 -8.15 6.91 -2.21
CA VAL A 15 -7.94 6.46 -3.60
C VAL A 15 -7.04 7.47 -4.30
N VAL A 16 -5.99 6.98 -4.95
CA VAL A 16 -5.02 7.80 -5.72
C VAL A 16 -4.93 7.22 -7.13
N GLU A 17 -5.24 8.01 -8.15
CA GLU A 17 -5.14 7.58 -9.57
C GLU A 17 -5.83 6.23 -9.86
N ASN A 18 -7.01 6.00 -9.25
CA ASN A 18 -7.79 4.75 -9.30
C ASN A 18 -7.20 3.55 -8.53
N VAL A 19 -6.12 3.74 -7.80
CA VAL A 19 -5.54 2.73 -6.91
C VAL A 19 -6.16 2.88 -5.51
N LYS A 20 -6.76 1.81 -5.00
CA LYS A 20 -7.32 1.80 -3.65
C LYS A 20 -6.23 1.62 -2.62
N ILE A 21 -6.21 2.48 -1.61
CA ILE A 21 -5.29 2.37 -0.49
C ILE A 21 -6.10 1.87 0.70
N VAL A 22 -5.72 0.71 1.22
CA VAL A 22 -6.47 0.03 2.27
C VAL A 22 -5.58 -0.41 3.41
N THR A 23 -6.18 -0.72 4.56
CA THR A 23 -5.49 -1.32 5.69
C THR A 23 -6.41 -2.33 6.39
N PRO A 24 -5.89 -3.38 7.06
CA PRO A 24 -6.75 -4.33 7.75
C PRO A 24 -7.68 -3.62 8.75
N GLU A 25 -8.92 -4.08 8.87
CA GLU A 25 -9.92 -3.45 9.76
C GLU A 25 -9.42 -3.30 11.21
N SER A 26 -8.66 -4.30 11.68
CA SER A 26 -8.07 -4.35 13.02
C SER A 26 -6.78 -3.55 13.17
N HIS A 27 -6.25 -2.98 12.09
CA HIS A 27 -5.02 -2.19 12.15
C HIS A 27 -5.27 -0.87 12.87
N PRO A 28 -4.35 -0.36 13.71
CA PRO A 28 -4.52 0.96 14.33
C PRO A 28 -4.62 2.09 13.29
N ASP A 29 -5.00 3.30 13.73
CA ASP A 29 -5.20 4.46 12.86
C ASP A 29 -3.90 4.96 12.21
N VAL A 30 -3.83 5.02 10.89
CA VAL A 30 -2.63 5.43 10.13
C VAL A 30 -2.76 6.85 9.55
N SER A 31 -3.72 7.64 10.01
CA SER A 31 -4.00 8.98 9.47
C SER A 31 -2.78 9.90 9.43
N SER A 32 -1.86 9.81 10.40
CA SER A 32 -0.62 10.61 10.41
C SER A 32 0.33 10.29 9.25
N TRP A 33 0.24 9.09 8.67
CA TRP A 33 1.05 8.64 7.55
C TRP A 33 0.39 8.91 6.19
N GLN A 34 -0.89 9.27 6.17
CA GLN A 34 -1.68 9.39 4.95
C GLN A 34 -1.01 10.27 3.87
N PRO A 35 -0.46 11.46 4.17
CA PRO A 35 0.22 12.26 3.15
C PRO A 35 1.43 11.55 2.52
N LYS A 36 2.21 10.80 3.33
CA LYS A 36 3.37 10.05 2.84
C LYS A 36 2.96 8.83 2.03
N ILE A 37 1.89 8.15 2.44
CA ILE A 37 1.32 7.01 1.72
C ILE A 37 0.85 7.48 0.34
N GLU A 38 0.05 8.54 0.28
CA GLU A 38 -0.48 9.08 -0.98
C GLU A 38 0.62 9.56 -1.91
N GLN A 39 1.65 10.25 -1.39
CA GLN A 39 2.83 10.63 -2.19
C GLN A 39 3.54 9.39 -2.76
N CYS A 40 3.73 8.35 -1.95
CA CYS A 40 4.43 7.14 -2.37
C CYS A 40 3.66 6.38 -3.45
N VAL A 41 2.34 6.28 -3.28
CA VAL A 41 1.46 5.66 -4.28
C VAL A 41 1.44 6.48 -5.56
N ALA A 42 1.30 7.80 -5.48
CA ALA A 42 1.34 8.70 -6.64
C ALA A 42 2.65 8.54 -7.41
N LYS A 43 3.78 8.44 -6.72
CA LYS A 43 5.08 8.23 -7.37
C LYS A 43 5.20 6.86 -8.03
N TYR A 44 4.73 5.80 -7.38
CA TYR A 44 4.76 4.44 -7.91
C TYR A 44 3.92 4.30 -9.19
N VAL A 45 2.76 4.96 -9.26
CA VAL A 45 1.88 4.89 -10.45
C VAL A 45 2.40 5.72 -11.63
N GLU A 46 3.36 6.63 -11.43
CA GLU A 46 4.04 7.31 -12.56
C GLU A 46 4.84 6.32 -13.42
N THR A 47 5.39 5.26 -12.80
CA THR A 47 6.20 4.23 -13.46
C THR A 47 5.38 2.99 -13.83
N HIS A 48 4.25 2.77 -13.16
CA HIS A 48 3.37 1.61 -13.34
C HIS A 48 2.01 2.04 -13.89
N THR A 49 1.90 2.07 -15.23
CA THR A 49 0.74 2.61 -15.95
C THR A 49 0.01 1.55 -16.76
N GLY A 50 -1.25 1.82 -17.13
CA GLY A 50 -2.06 0.93 -17.95
C GLY A 50 -2.36 -0.39 -17.22
N ASP A 51 -2.09 -1.52 -17.88
CA ASP A 51 -2.34 -2.85 -17.32
C ASP A 51 -1.41 -3.20 -16.14
N LEU A 52 -0.33 -2.44 -15.96
CA LEU A 52 0.60 -2.55 -14.83
C LEU A 52 0.19 -1.67 -13.65
N LEU A 53 -0.95 -0.98 -13.70
CA LEU A 53 -1.41 -0.20 -12.55
C LEU A 53 -1.83 -1.17 -11.42
N PRO A 54 -1.36 -0.96 -10.17
CA PRO A 54 -1.79 -1.79 -9.06
C PRO A 54 -3.29 -1.63 -8.81
N VAL A 55 -3.96 -2.71 -8.45
CA VAL A 55 -5.40 -2.69 -8.13
C VAL A 55 -5.65 -2.19 -6.70
N GLU A 56 -4.72 -2.47 -5.80
CA GLU A 56 -4.84 -2.17 -4.38
C GLU A 56 -3.46 -2.03 -3.74
N VAL A 57 -3.36 -1.15 -2.74
CA VAL A 57 -2.19 -0.99 -1.89
C VAL A 57 -2.58 -1.27 -0.45
N ILE A 58 -2.03 -2.34 0.13
CA ILE A 58 -2.33 -2.75 1.50
C ILE A 58 -1.26 -2.20 2.45
N VAL A 59 -1.68 -1.27 3.30
CA VAL A 59 -0.86 -0.62 4.32
C VAL A 59 -0.88 -1.44 5.61
N THR A 60 0.30 -1.82 6.08
CA THR A 60 0.52 -2.56 7.33
C THR A 60 1.78 -2.05 8.02
N GLY A 61 2.01 -2.36 9.30
CA GLY A 61 3.30 -2.11 9.96
C GLY A 61 3.16 -1.48 11.34
N ASP A 62 4.29 -0.99 11.85
CA ASP A 62 4.36 -0.33 13.15
C ASP A 62 4.39 1.18 12.95
N GLN A 63 3.29 1.82 13.33
CA GLN A 63 3.07 3.25 13.15
C GLN A 63 4.09 4.14 13.84
N SER A 64 4.85 3.60 14.80
CA SER A 64 5.85 4.36 15.53
C SER A 64 7.10 4.67 14.71
N ASP A 65 7.45 3.82 13.75
CA ASP A 65 8.75 3.90 13.05
C ASP A 65 8.68 3.62 11.55
N GLN A 66 7.89 2.62 11.13
CA GLN A 66 7.82 2.23 9.72
C GLN A 66 6.48 1.60 9.33
N ILE A 67 6.02 1.93 8.12
CA ILE A 67 4.91 1.25 7.49
C ILE A 67 5.35 0.59 6.19
N ALA A 68 4.69 -0.51 5.87
CA ALA A 68 4.85 -1.25 4.64
C ALA A 68 3.65 -1.01 3.72
N LEU A 69 3.93 -0.63 2.47
CA LEU A 69 2.96 -0.56 1.39
C LEU A 69 3.13 -1.81 0.54
N ASN A 70 2.08 -2.62 0.42
CA ASN A 70 2.07 -3.80 -0.43
C ASN A 70 1.25 -3.49 -1.67
N PHE A 71 1.92 -3.28 -2.79
CA PHE A 71 1.31 -3.06 -4.09
C PHE A 71 0.86 -4.40 -4.66
N VAL A 72 -0.45 -4.54 -4.82
CA VAL A 72 -1.09 -5.72 -5.37
C VAL A 72 -1.56 -5.38 -6.77
N HIS A 73 -1.03 -6.09 -7.76
CA HIS A 73 -1.42 -6.01 -9.15
C HIS A 73 -2.49 -7.05 -9.48
N THR A 74 -3.00 -7.00 -10.71
CA THR A 74 -3.91 -8.04 -11.23
C THR A 74 -3.23 -9.41 -11.19
N VAL A 75 -4.03 -10.48 -11.31
CA VAL A 75 -3.49 -11.85 -11.27
C VAL A 75 -2.52 -12.07 -12.43
N GLU A 76 -2.84 -11.53 -13.60
CA GLU A 76 -2.05 -11.57 -14.82
C GLU A 76 -0.69 -10.86 -14.66
N HIS A 77 -0.64 -9.80 -13.85
CA HIS A 77 0.57 -9.01 -13.57
C HIS A 77 1.09 -9.18 -12.14
N SER A 78 0.73 -10.27 -11.45
CA SER A 78 1.11 -10.52 -10.06
C SER A 78 2.62 -10.64 -9.83
N GLY A 79 3.42 -10.80 -10.89
CA GLY A 79 4.89 -10.72 -10.84
C GLY A 79 5.42 -9.34 -10.48
N GLU A 80 4.62 -8.27 -10.68
CA GLU A 80 4.95 -6.89 -10.32
C GLU A 80 4.58 -6.55 -8.86
N ASN A 81 3.99 -7.49 -8.12
CA ASN A 81 3.67 -7.30 -6.71
C ASN A 81 4.93 -6.88 -5.94
N SER A 82 4.83 -5.78 -5.21
CA SER A 82 5.97 -5.17 -4.55
C SER A 82 5.62 -4.75 -3.13
N THR A 83 6.59 -4.89 -2.22
CA THR A 83 6.47 -4.37 -0.85
C THR A 83 7.49 -3.26 -0.66
N MET A 84 7.01 -2.06 -0.41
CA MET A 84 7.83 -0.90 -0.05
C MET A 84 7.74 -0.62 1.43
N ARG A 85 8.82 -0.11 2.03
CA ARG A 85 8.84 0.32 3.43
C ARG A 85 9.20 1.78 3.49
N ILE A 86 8.41 2.56 4.21
CA ILE A 86 8.67 3.97 4.47
C ILE A 86 8.81 4.21 5.96
N PHE A 87 9.76 5.06 6.33
CA PHE A 87 10.13 5.35 7.72
C PHE A 87 9.70 6.75 8.16
N THR A 88 9.51 6.96 9.47
CA THR A 88 8.99 8.22 10.03
C THR A 88 9.92 9.40 9.73
N GLU A 89 11.23 9.18 9.79
CA GLU A 89 12.27 10.20 9.53
C GLU A 89 12.62 10.33 8.04
N GLN A 90 11.99 9.55 7.16
CA GLN A 90 12.33 9.53 5.74
C GLN A 90 11.78 10.77 5.03
N SER A 91 12.70 11.60 4.50
CA SER A 91 12.39 12.80 3.70
C SER A 91 12.45 12.55 2.19
N ASP A 92 13.19 11.53 1.75
CA ASP A 92 13.50 11.29 0.33
C ASP A 92 12.52 10.28 -0.31
N LEU A 93 11.22 10.46 -0.11
CA LEU A 93 10.19 9.52 -0.57
C LEU A 93 10.21 9.29 -2.09
N ASP A 94 10.55 10.31 -2.88
CA ASP A 94 10.58 10.21 -4.35
C ASP A 94 11.66 9.25 -4.88
N LYS A 95 12.69 8.96 -4.08
CA LYS A 95 13.74 7.97 -4.43
C LYS A 95 13.39 6.57 -3.98
N VAL A 96 12.49 6.46 -3.01
CA VAL A 96 12.09 5.19 -2.37
C VAL A 96 10.89 4.60 -3.08
N CYS A 97 9.98 5.44 -3.56
CA CYS A 97 8.68 5.09 -4.09
C CYS A 97 8.67 4.99 -5.64
N GLN A 98 9.59 4.22 -6.23
CA GLN A 98 9.71 4.01 -7.68
C GLN A 98 9.12 2.69 -8.18
#